data_AF-A0A8S9YWU1-F1
#
_entry.id   AF-A0A8S9YWU1-F1
#
_cell.length_a   1.000
_cell.length_b   1.000
_cell.length_c   1.000
_cell.angle_alpha   90.00
_cell.angle_beta   90.00
_cell.angle_gamma   90.00
#
_symmetry.space_group_name_H-M   'P 1'
#
loop_
_entity.id
_entity.type
_entity.pdbx_description
1 polymer ?
#
loop_
_entity_poly.entity_id
_entity_poly.type
_entity_poly.pdbx_seq_one_letter_code
_entity_poly.pdbx_strand_id
1 'polypeptide(L)'
;MTFNKTMQPVLASRTAIPSIQLIVLILTVVNLTTMLTVILRMNNKPQNCKPRIAQYTTLIGGAILWFLALIYFISLVLFLFSLTVENFHKDPKLLGVRSVWPSKIYDMTFETLGTMFRIACGANIILFLSSMAFLMNSSLFGRPTFEKKTIQRIKL
;
A
#
# COMPACT_ATOMS: atom_id res chain seq x y z
N MET A 1 -12.90 36.16 4.52
CA MET A 1 -11.89 35.31 5.18
C MET A 1 -10.85 34.90 4.15
N THR A 2 -9.75 35.62 4.07
CA THR A 2 -8.62 35.30 3.19
C THR A 2 -7.78 34.20 3.85
N PHE A 3 -7.95 32.96 3.39
CA PHE A 3 -7.09 31.85 3.81
C PHE A 3 -5.64 32.16 3.41
N ASN A 4 -4.75 32.18 4.39
CA ASN A 4 -3.32 32.39 4.16
C ASN A 4 -2.79 31.24 3.30
N LYS A 5 -2.08 31.54 2.21
CA LYS A 5 -1.56 30.53 1.25
C LYS A 5 -0.61 29.51 1.91
N THR A 6 -0.05 29.82 3.08
CA THR A 6 0.78 28.94 3.90
C THR A 6 -0.01 27.94 4.77
N MET A 7 -1.32 28.12 5.00
CA MET A 7 -2.15 27.17 5.76
C MET A 7 -2.74 26.04 4.93
N GLN A 8 -2.99 26.31 3.64
CA GLN A 8 -3.50 25.32 2.69
C GLN A 8 -2.71 24.00 2.68
N PRO A 9 -1.37 23.96 2.68
CA PRO A 9 -0.64 22.70 2.61
C PRO A 9 -0.81 21.83 3.87
N VAL A 10 -0.87 22.43 5.06
CA VAL A 10 -1.00 21.67 6.32
C VAL A 10 -2.42 21.12 6.46
N LEU A 11 -3.45 21.95 6.23
CA LEU A 11 -4.84 21.49 6.28
C LEU A 11 -5.15 20.46 5.18
N ALA A 12 -4.58 20.64 3.98
CA ALA A 12 -4.70 19.66 2.91
C ALA A 12 -3.97 18.35 3.26
N SER A 13 -2.84 18.40 3.96
CA SER A 13 -2.15 17.17 4.40
C SER A 13 -2.97 16.36 5.41
N ARG A 14 -3.68 17.03 6.33
CA ARG A 14 -4.54 16.40 7.34
C ARG A 14 -5.71 15.62 6.75
N THR A 15 -6.22 16.01 5.58
CA THR A 15 -7.31 15.30 4.90
C THR A 15 -6.80 14.37 3.79
N ALA A 16 -5.72 14.72 3.10
CA ALA A 16 -5.15 13.94 2.02
C ALA A 16 -4.52 12.63 2.51
N ILE A 17 -3.77 12.67 3.61
CA ILE A 17 -3.08 11.49 4.16
C ILE A 17 -4.06 10.35 4.49
N PRO A 18 -5.12 10.54 5.30
CA PRO A 18 -6.08 9.49 5.59
C PRO A 18 -6.87 9.07 4.34
N SER A 19 -7.14 10.00 3.40
CA SER A 19 -7.81 9.67 2.14
C SER A 19 -6.97 8.73 1.27
N ILE A 20 -5.66 8.97 1.17
CA ILE A 20 -4.72 8.09 0.46
C ILE A 20 -4.69 6.71 1.12
N GLN A 21 -4.63 6.65 2.46
CA GLN A 21 -4.65 5.37 3.18
C GLN A 21 -5.92 4.57 2.92
N LEU A 22 -7.08 5.24 2.87
CA LEU A 22 -8.36 4.62 2.58
C LEU A 22 -8.45 4.12 1.13
N ILE A 23 -7.98 4.90 0.16
CA ILE A 23 -7.93 4.50 -1.25
C ILE A 23 -7.02 3.27 -1.41
N VAL A 24 -5.84 3.28 -0.79
CA VAL A 24 -4.92 2.15 -0.81
C VAL A 24 -5.59 0.90 -0.21
N LEU A 25 -6.29 1.04 0.91
CA LEU A 25 -7.02 -0.07 1.52
C LEU A 25 -8.05 -0.67 0.54
N ILE A 26 -8.88 0.14 -0.09
CA ILE A 26 -9.87 -0.32 -1.08
C ILE A 26 -9.18 -1.05 -2.23
N LEU A 27 -8.11 -0.47 -2.78
CA LEU A 27 -7.36 -1.08 -3.89
C LEU A 27 -6.72 -2.41 -3.50
N THR A 28 -6.20 -2.55 -2.28
CA THR A 28 -5.65 -3.83 -1.80
C THR A 28 -6.72 -4.91 -1.71
N VAL A 29 -7.91 -4.59 -1.21
CA VAL A 29 -9.05 -5.54 -1.14
C VAL A 29 -9.51 -5.94 -2.54
N VAL A 30 -9.62 -4.99 -3.47
CA VAL A 30 -9.97 -5.27 -4.87
C VAL A 30 -8.91 -6.17 -5.53
N ASN A 31 -7.63 -5.91 -5.30
CA ASN A 31 -6.56 -6.73 -5.86
C ASN A 31 -6.56 -8.17 -5.29
N LEU A 32 -6.82 -8.33 -3.99
CA LEU A 32 -6.92 -9.65 -3.36
C LEU A 32 -8.13 -10.44 -3.87
N THR A 33 -9.28 -9.80 -4.00
CA THR A 33 -10.50 -10.45 -4.51
C THR A 33 -10.38 -10.82 -5.99
N THR A 34 -9.76 -9.97 -6.81
CA THR A 34 -9.47 -10.30 -8.23
C THR A 34 -8.47 -11.46 -8.35
N MET A 35 -7.38 -11.47 -7.58
CA MET A 35 -6.47 -12.62 -7.55
C MET A 35 -7.18 -13.92 -7.12
N LEU A 36 -7.99 -13.86 -6.07
CA LEU A 36 -8.71 -15.04 -5.56
C LEU A 36 -9.71 -15.58 -6.60
N THR A 37 -10.50 -14.71 -7.22
CA THR A 37 -11.48 -15.11 -8.25
C THR A 37 -10.80 -15.73 -9.46
N VAL A 38 -9.65 -15.19 -9.90
CA VAL A 38 -8.87 -15.77 -10.99
C VAL A 38 -8.35 -17.16 -10.61
N ILE A 39 -7.77 -17.31 -9.41
CA ILE A 39 -7.26 -18.61 -8.93
C ILE A 39 -8.38 -19.65 -8.86
N LEU A 40 -9.53 -19.30 -8.27
CA LEU A 40 -10.70 -20.20 -8.19
C LEU A 40 -11.22 -20.58 -9.58
N ARG A 41 -11.29 -19.63 -10.51
CA ARG A 41 -11.72 -19.89 -11.89
C ARG A 41 -10.75 -20.79 -12.66
N MET A 42 -9.45 -20.68 -12.38
CA MET A 42 -8.42 -21.56 -12.96
C MET A 42 -8.51 -22.98 -12.41
N ASN A 43 -8.91 -23.15 -11.14
CA ASN A 43 -9.09 -24.48 -10.57
C ASN A 43 -10.11 -25.32 -11.35
N ASN A 44 -11.13 -24.66 -11.92
CA ASN A 44 -12.23 -25.27 -12.67
C ASN A 44 -11.95 -25.53 -14.17
N LYS A 45 -10.78 -25.17 -14.71
CA LYS A 45 -10.41 -25.31 -16.15
C LYS A 45 -9.42 -26.47 -16.42
N PRO A 46 -9.11 -26.88 -17.67
CA PRO A 46 -8.17 -27.98 -17.94
C PRO A 46 -6.72 -27.69 -17.51
N GLN A 47 -5.98 -28.75 -17.10
CA GLN A 47 -4.66 -28.71 -16.43
C GLN A 47 -3.56 -27.94 -17.18
N ASN A 48 -3.57 -27.93 -18.52
CA ASN A 48 -2.44 -27.42 -19.31
C ASN A 48 -2.24 -25.89 -19.23
N CYS A 49 -3.30 -25.12 -18.91
CA CYS A 49 -3.21 -23.66 -18.77
C CYS A 49 -3.13 -23.19 -17.30
N LYS A 50 -3.37 -24.10 -16.33
CA LYS A 50 -3.44 -23.76 -14.90
C LYS A 50 -2.15 -23.15 -14.33
N PRO A 51 -0.94 -23.70 -14.55
CA PRO A 51 0.24 -23.21 -13.85
C PRO A 51 0.69 -21.85 -14.38
N ARG A 52 0.58 -21.62 -15.69
CA ARG A 52 1.10 -20.41 -16.34
C ARG A 52 0.27 -19.16 -15.99
N ILE A 53 -1.06 -19.28 -16.02
CA ILE A 53 -1.92 -18.14 -15.72
C ILE A 53 -1.88 -17.83 -14.21
N ALA A 54 -1.89 -18.85 -13.35
CA ALA A 54 -1.75 -18.64 -11.90
C ALA A 54 -0.42 -17.97 -11.52
N GLN A 55 0.69 -18.36 -12.18
CA GLN A 55 1.99 -17.73 -11.98
C GLN A 55 1.97 -16.23 -12.38
N TYR A 56 1.44 -15.89 -13.55
CA TYR A 56 1.38 -14.49 -13.97
C TYR A 56 0.43 -13.66 -13.09
N THR A 57 -0.71 -14.21 -12.68
CA THR A 57 -1.65 -13.52 -11.79
C THR A 57 -1.03 -13.25 -10.43
N THR A 58 -0.32 -14.22 -9.85
CA THR A 58 0.36 -14.04 -8.55
C THR A 58 1.55 -13.08 -8.65
N LEU A 59 2.29 -13.09 -9.76
CA LEU A 59 3.38 -12.14 -10.01
C LEU A 59 2.86 -10.71 -10.15
N ILE A 60 1.86 -10.49 -11.02
CA ILE A 60 1.30 -9.17 -11.29
C ILE A 60 0.58 -8.64 -10.03
N GLY A 61 -0.26 -9.46 -9.40
CA GLY A 61 -0.96 -9.05 -8.20
C GLY A 61 -0.02 -8.83 -7.00
N GLY A 62 1.05 -9.61 -6.89
CA GLY A 62 2.13 -9.39 -5.92
C GLY A 62 2.85 -8.06 -6.15
N ALA A 63 3.21 -7.73 -7.39
CA ALA A 63 3.84 -6.45 -7.75
C ALA A 63 2.92 -5.25 -7.47
N ILE A 64 1.63 -5.35 -7.77
CA ILE A 64 0.64 -4.31 -7.45
C ILE A 64 0.54 -4.12 -5.92
N LEU A 65 0.51 -5.22 -5.15
CA LEU A 65 0.53 -5.13 -3.67
C LEU A 65 1.80 -4.44 -3.16
N TRP A 66 2.96 -4.69 -3.77
CA TRP A 66 4.22 -4.03 -3.39
C TRP A 66 4.14 -2.52 -3.58
N PHE A 67 3.61 -2.10 -4.74
CA PHE A 67 3.45 -0.68 -5.06
C PHE A 67 2.44 0.00 -4.12
N LEU A 68 1.32 -0.66 -3.82
CA LEU A 68 0.35 -0.17 -2.85
C LEU A 68 0.93 -0.06 -1.43
N ALA A 69 1.74 -1.03 -1.01
CA ALA A 69 2.46 -0.98 0.27
C ALA A 69 3.45 0.20 0.32
N LEU A 70 4.16 0.49 -0.78
CA LEU A 70 5.03 1.66 -0.88
C LEU A 70 4.26 2.98 -0.74
N ILE A 71 3.12 3.12 -1.41
CA ILE A 71 2.27 4.33 -1.27
C ILE A 71 1.79 4.47 0.18
N TYR A 72 1.37 3.37 0.80
CA TYR A 72 0.93 3.36 2.19
C TYR A 72 2.07 3.77 3.14
N PHE A 73 3.28 3.25 2.92
CA PHE A 73 4.48 3.63 3.66
C PHE A 73 4.80 5.12 3.53
N ILE A 74 4.78 5.67 2.32
CA ILE A 74 5.00 7.10 2.08
C ILE A 74 3.96 7.94 2.84
N SER A 75 2.70 7.51 2.83
CA SER A 75 1.63 8.15 3.58
C SER A 75 1.90 8.17 5.10
N LEU A 76 2.43 7.07 5.67
CA LEU A 76 2.84 7.01 7.08
C LEU A 76 4.00 7.96 7.40
N VAL A 77 4.98 8.07 6.51
CA VAL A 77 6.10 9.02 6.67
C VAL A 77 5.60 10.46 6.64
N LEU A 78 4.70 10.79 5.71
CA LEU A 78 4.08 12.11 5.63
C LEU A 78 3.24 12.43 6.88
N PHE A 79 2.54 11.43 7.44
CA PHE A 79 1.82 11.58 8.70
C PHE A 79 2.76 11.92 9.87
N LEU A 80 3.85 11.17 10.02
CA LEU A 80 4.86 11.45 11.04
C LEU A 80 5.50 12.83 10.88
N PHE A 81 5.79 13.21 9.64
CA PHE A 81 6.34 14.53 9.34
C PHE A 81 5.37 15.64 9.72
N SER A 82 4.09 15.52 9.35
CA SER A 82 3.03 16.47 9.72
C SER A 82 2.93 16.62 11.24
N LEU A 83 2.90 15.49 11.97
CA LEU A 83 2.83 15.48 13.43
C LEU A 83 4.07 16.10 14.09
N THR A 84 5.26 15.89 13.50
CA THR A 84 6.51 16.50 13.99
C THR A 84 6.52 18.02 13.78
N VAL A 85 6.08 18.48 12.60
CA VAL A 85 5.95 19.91 12.32
C VAL A 85 4.98 20.56 13.30
N GLU A 86 3.85 19.93 13.61
CA GLU A 86 2.87 20.47 14.55
C GLU A 86 3.35 20.47 16.02
N ASN A 87 4.13 19.46 16.41
CA ASN A 87 4.66 19.32 17.77
C ASN A 87 5.91 20.17 18.06
N PHE A 88 6.65 20.62 17.05
CA PHE A 88 7.95 21.27 17.27
C PHE A 88 8.16 22.59 16.50
N HIS A 89 7.39 22.87 15.43
CA HIS A 89 7.48 24.15 14.72
C HIS A 89 6.40 25.12 15.22
N LYS A 90 6.78 25.97 16.19
CA LYS A 90 5.96 27.13 16.59
C LYS A 90 6.13 28.26 15.58
N ASP A 91 5.40 28.20 14.48
CA ASP A 91 5.33 29.32 13.54
C ASP A 91 4.11 30.21 13.85
N PRO A 92 4.29 31.44 14.37
CA PRO A 92 3.19 32.34 14.71
C PRO A 92 2.41 32.85 13.49
N LYS A 93 2.90 32.61 12.27
CA LYS A 93 2.23 33.00 11.02
C LYS A 93 1.17 31.99 10.53
N LEU A 94 1.08 30.82 11.16
CA LEU A 94 0.16 29.72 10.80
C LEU A 94 -1.13 29.72 11.64
N LEU A 95 -2.00 30.72 11.52
CA LEU A 95 -3.40 30.64 12.04
C LEU A 95 -4.07 29.27 11.72
N GLY A 96 -4.70 28.66 12.72
CA GLY A 96 -5.45 27.39 12.58
C GLY A 96 -4.66 26.11 12.83
N VAL A 97 -3.36 26.21 13.09
CA VAL A 97 -2.51 25.08 13.52
C VAL A 97 -2.18 25.23 15.01
N ARG A 98 -1.94 24.11 15.72
CA ARG A 98 -1.57 24.10 17.14
C ARG A 98 -0.35 25.00 17.45
N SER A 99 0.48 25.31 16.46
CA SER A 99 1.60 26.26 16.53
C SER A 99 1.25 27.68 16.98
N VAL A 100 -0.03 28.10 16.91
CA VAL A 100 -0.51 29.44 17.32
C VAL A 100 -1.15 29.42 18.72
N TRP A 101 -1.26 28.25 19.33
CA TRP A 101 -1.90 28.14 20.64
C TRP A 101 -1.01 28.74 21.75
N PRO A 102 -1.61 29.40 22.75
CA PRO A 102 -0.89 29.84 23.94
C PRO A 102 -0.10 28.69 24.54
N SER A 103 1.14 28.92 25.01
CA SER A 103 2.04 27.86 25.49
C SER A 103 1.38 26.88 26.46
N LYS A 104 0.49 27.37 27.33
CA LYS A 104 -0.25 26.56 28.30
C LYS A 104 -1.19 25.52 27.65
N ILE A 105 -1.83 25.87 26.54
CA ILE A 105 -2.71 24.98 25.77
C ILE A 105 -1.86 24.09 24.87
N TYR A 106 -0.80 24.65 24.28
CA TYR A 106 0.17 23.92 23.45
C TYR A 106 0.75 22.71 24.17
N ASP A 107 1.24 22.88 25.40
CA ASP A 107 1.87 21.80 26.16
C ASP A 107 0.85 20.74 26.64
N MET A 108 -0.41 21.14 26.88
CA MET A 108 -1.48 20.23 27.28
C MET A 108 -2.03 19.36 26.15
N THR A 109 -1.83 19.73 24.88
CA THR A 109 -2.35 19.01 23.71
C THR A 109 -1.27 18.34 22.88
N PHE A 110 -0.15 17.96 23.51
CA PHE A 110 0.92 17.21 22.85
C PHE A 110 0.37 15.97 22.15
N GLU A 111 0.42 15.97 20.82
CA GLU A 111 -0.05 14.85 20.01
C GLU A 111 0.98 13.74 20.10
N THR A 112 0.72 12.79 20.98
CA THR A 112 1.50 11.56 21.10
C THR A 112 1.03 10.54 20.06
N LEU A 113 1.97 9.74 19.53
CA LEU A 113 1.65 8.61 18.65
C LEU A 113 0.76 7.60 19.38
N GLY A 114 -0.53 7.61 19.03
CA GLY A 114 -1.52 6.69 19.58
C GLY A 114 -1.34 5.25 19.07
N THR A 115 -2.14 4.34 19.64
CA THR A 115 -2.21 2.93 19.24
C THR A 115 -2.58 2.74 17.76
N MET A 116 -3.39 3.63 17.19
CA MET A 116 -3.76 3.60 15.76
C MET A 116 -2.54 3.65 14.82
N PHE A 117 -1.52 4.45 15.16
CA PHE A 117 -0.31 4.54 14.35
C PHE A 117 0.47 3.21 14.34
N ARG A 118 0.57 2.54 15.49
CA ARG A 118 1.24 1.23 15.60
C ARG A 118 0.52 0.16 14.77
N ILE A 119 -0.81 0.19 14.78
CA ILE A 119 -1.64 -0.70 13.95
C ILE A 119 -1.39 -0.42 12.46
N ALA A 120 -1.31 0.85 12.07
CA ALA A 120 -1.03 1.23 10.68
C ALA A 120 0.37 0.78 10.22
N CYS A 121 1.40 0.91 11.07
CA CYS A 121 2.72 0.33 10.80
C CYS A 121 2.66 -1.20 10.66
N GLY A 122 1.93 -1.88 11.55
CA GLY A 122 1.74 -3.33 11.47
C GLY A 122 1.06 -3.76 10.17
N ALA A 123 0.00 -3.05 9.76
CA ALA A 123 -0.68 -3.29 8.50
C ALA A 123 0.26 -3.12 7.29
N ASN A 124 1.12 -2.10 7.31
CA ASN A 124 2.12 -1.88 6.27
C ASN A 124 3.12 -3.04 6.16
N ILE A 125 3.61 -3.54 7.30
CA ILE A 125 4.52 -4.70 7.35
C ILE A 125 3.83 -5.95 6.77
N ILE A 126 2.58 -6.19 7.15
CA ILE A 126 1.79 -7.33 6.63
C ILE A 126 1.59 -7.22 5.11
N LEU A 127 1.36 -6.02 4.58
CA LEU A 127 1.22 -5.80 3.14
C LEU A 127 2.52 -6.13 2.38
N PHE A 128 3.66 -5.67 2.87
CA PHE A 128 4.97 -6.02 2.29
C PHE A 128 5.25 -7.52 2.36
N LEU A 129 5.00 -8.16 3.50
CA LEU A 129 5.17 -9.60 3.67
C LEU A 129 4.26 -10.40 2.73
N SER A 130 3.00 -9.99 2.60
CA SER A 130 2.03 -10.62 1.71
C SER A 130 2.47 -10.50 0.25
N SER A 131 2.88 -9.30 -0.16
CA SER A 131 3.41 -9.07 -1.50
C SER A 131 4.65 -9.93 -1.79
N MET A 132 5.60 -9.97 -0.85
CA MET A 132 6.80 -10.80 -0.96
C MET A 132 6.45 -12.29 -1.10
N ALA A 133 5.49 -12.77 -0.32
CA ALA A 133 5.02 -14.16 -0.42
C ALA A 133 4.40 -14.45 -1.80
N PHE A 134 3.59 -13.55 -2.36
CA PHE A 134 3.02 -13.72 -3.70
C PHE A 134 4.10 -13.71 -4.80
N LEU A 135 5.09 -12.81 -4.69
CA LEU A 135 6.21 -12.74 -5.63
C LEU A 135 7.11 -13.98 -5.53
N MET A 136 7.42 -14.44 -4.33
CA MET A 136 8.18 -15.68 -4.10
C MET A 136 7.43 -16.89 -4.66
N ASN A 137 6.12 -16.99 -4.41
CA ASN A 137 5.30 -18.07 -4.96
C ASN A 137 5.36 -18.07 -6.50
N SER A 138 5.33 -16.90 -7.13
CA SER A 138 5.46 -16.79 -8.59
C SER A 138 6.82 -17.25 -9.12
N SER A 139 7.89 -17.13 -8.33
CA SER A 139 9.25 -17.56 -8.71
C SER A 139 9.49 -19.08 -8.58
N LEU A 140 8.69 -19.76 -7.75
CA LEU A 140 8.80 -21.20 -7.50
C LEU A 140 8.15 -22.07 -8.59
N PHE A 141 7.27 -21.49 -9.43
CA PHE A 141 6.73 -22.21 -10.58
C PHE A 141 7.85 -22.49 -11.59
N GLY A 142 8.15 -23.78 -11.79
CA GLY A 142 9.25 -24.26 -12.63
C GLY A 142 9.21 -23.72 -14.06
N ARG A 143 10.41 -23.58 -14.67
CA ARG A 143 10.57 -23.19 -16.08
C ARG A 143 9.70 -24.08 -16.98
N PRO A 144 9.09 -23.52 -18.04
CA PRO A 144 8.28 -24.30 -18.96
C PRO A 144 9.12 -25.43 -19.54
N THR A 145 8.85 -26.67 -19.13
CA THR A 145 9.26 -27.83 -19.91
C THR A 145 8.46 -27.77 -21.19
N PHE A 146 9.04 -27.19 -22.24
CA PHE A 146 8.59 -27.43 -23.60
C PHE A 146 8.64 -28.94 -23.80
N GLU A 147 7.49 -29.58 -23.69
CA GLU A 147 7.34 -30.99 -24.03
C GLU A 147 7.67 -31.10 -25.52
N LYS A 148 8.92 -31.48 -25.83
CA LYS A 148 9.44 -31.77 -27.17
C LYS A 148 8.74 -33.02 -27.74
N LYS A 149 7.42 -33.04 -27.87
CA LYS A 149 6.67 -34.21 -28.35
C LYS A 149 6.27 -34.18 -29.82
N THR A 150 6.59 -33.12 -30.57
CA THR A 150 6.00 -32.95 -31.92
C THR A 150 7.01 -32.85 -33.08
N ILE A 151 8.30 -33.14 -32.88
CA ILE A 151 9.29 -33.12 -34.00
C ILE A 151 9.77 -34.53 -34.41
N GLN A 152 9.51 -35.58 -33.61
CA GLN A 152 9.87 -36.95 -33.98
C GLN A 152 8.87 -37.69 -34.89
N ARG A 153 7.69 -37.11 -35.22
CA ARG A 153 6.68 -37.78 -36.07
C ARG A 153 6.74 -37.46 -37.57
N ILE A 154 7.70 -36.69 -38.07
CA ILE A 154 7.81 -36.33 -39.50
C ILE A 154 9.12 -36.87 -40.11
N LYS A 155 9.61 -38.00 -39.63
CA LYS A 155 10.65 -38.80 -40.30
C LYS A 155 10.27 -40.27 -40.24
N LEU A 156 9.39 -40.68 -41.14
CA LEU A 156 9.27 -42.04 -41.65
C LEU A 156 8.55 -41.99 -42.99
#